data_AF-A0A3M0GHL8-F1
#
_entry.id   AF-A0A3M0GHL8-F1
#
_cell.length_a   1.000
_cell.length_b   1.000
_cell.length_c   1.000
_cell.angle_alpha   90.00
_cell.angle_beta   90.00
_cell.angle_gamma   90.00
#
_symmetry.space_group_name_H-M   'P 1'
#
loop_
_entity.id
_entity.type
_entity.pdbx_description
1 polymer ?
#
loop_
_entity_poly.entity_id
_entity_poly.type
_entity_poly.pdbx_seq_one_letter_code
_entity_poly.pdbx_strand_id
1 'polypeptide(L)'
;MIMKPKDLHNDKPNFKLPDGYFNSFAEELSAQIALEKVLGGKAKLGFDIPEGYFESFEGRMSTLSRKRILNNNTENTKVIKLNSKKWLWTAASIAAIALVIISVFPWSTAESPTFDSLEIAEIEAYVEDRDIAFSDYELGDMLTDDAFESLESTAYIEDAALVEYLENNLEDGSIFIE
;
A
#
# COMPACT_ATOMS: atom_id res chain seq x y z
N MET A 1 -43.47 30.57 -1.79
CA MET A 1 -42.42 29.86 -1.04
C MET A 1 -41.48 30.92 -0.48
N ILE A 2 -41.55 31.21 0.83
CA ILE A 2 -40.82 32.32 1.45
C ILE A 2 -39.51 31.76 1.98
N MET A 3 -38.37 32.16 1.40
CA MET A 3 -37.03 31.79 1.89
C MET A 3 -36.71 32.62 3.14
N LYS A 4 -36.40 31.97 4.26
CA LYS A 4 -35.86 32.64 5.44
C LYS A 4 -34.38 33.00 5.18
N PRO A 5 -33.91 34.19 5.61
CA PRO A 5 -32.50 34.55 5.52
C PRO A 5 -31.66 33.61 6.40
N LYS A 6 -30.50 33.22 5.88
CA LYS A 6 -29.52 32.40 6.58
C LYS A 6 -28.71 33.32 7.49
N ASP A 7 -28.83 33.15 8.80
CA ASP A 7 -28.02 33.88 9.77
C ASP A 7 -26.53 33.52 9.58
N LEU A 8 -25.74 34.52 9.20
CA LEU A 8 -24.29 34.43 8.92
C LEU A 8 -23.45 35.01 10.07
N HIS A 9 -23.98 35.00 11.30
CA HIS A 9 -23.21 35.39 12.47
C HIS A 9 -22.34 34.21 12.94
N ASN A 10 -21.16 34.11 12.35
CA ASN A 10 -20.04 33.44 13.02
C ASN A 10 -19.49 34.46 14.04
N ASP A 11 -19.91 34.34 15.29
CA ASP A 11 -19.62 35.26 16.41
C ASP A 11 -18.15 35.29 16.87
N LYS A 12 -17.20 35.00 15.97
CA LYS A 12 -15.78 35.13 16.25
C LYS A 12 -15.09 35.78 15.05
N PRO A 13 -14.75 37.08 15.11
CA PRO A 13 -13.76 37.62 14.20
C PRO A 13 -12.45 36.86 14.46
N ASN A 14 -12.05 36.02 13.50
CA ASN A 14 -10.76 35.31 13.53
C ASN A 14 -9.56 36.26 13.32
N PHE A 15 -9.79 37.57 13.37
CA PHE A 15 -8.76 38.60 13.36
C PHE A 15 -8.37 38.89 14.82
N LYS A 16 -7.36 38.17 15.31
CA LYS A 16 -6.69 38.52 16.57
C LYS A 16 -5.51 39.42 16.23
N LEU A 17 -5.49 40.62 16.80
CA LEU A 17 -4.33 41.49 16.73
C LEU A 17 -3.21 40.91 17.61
N PRO A 18 -1.94 41.11 17.24
CA PRO A 18 -0.82 40.79 18.11
C PRO A 18 -0.97 41.47 19.48
N ASP A 19 -0.55 40.76 20.54
CA ASP A 19 -0.55 41.33 21.88
C ASP A 19 0.32 42.59 21.92
N GLY A 20 -0.26 43.69 22.41
CA GLY A 20 0.43 44.97 22.51
C GLY A 20 0.56 45.77 21.21
N TYR A 21 -0.09 45.38 20.11
CA TYR A 21 -0.08 46.13 18.83
C TYR A 21 -0.35 47.64 19.01
N PHE A 22 -1.37 48.00 19.80
CA PHE A 22 -1.70 49.41 20.04
C PHE A 22 -0.79 50.11 21.04
N ASN A 23 0.01 49.38 21.82
CA ASN A 23 0.89 49.97 22.82
C ASN A 23 2.07 50.70 22.16
N SER A 24 2.62 50.16 21.07
CA SER A 24 3.70 50.80 20.30
C SER A 24 3.21 51.59 19.09
N PHE A 25 1.98 51.37 18.62
CA PHE A 25 1.44 51.99 17.40
C PHE A 25 1.53 53.52 17.39
N ALA A 26 1.18 54.17 18.50
CA ALA A 26 1.20 55.64 18.57
C ALA A 26 2.63 56.20 18.46
N GLU A 27 3.59 55.52 19.10
CA GLU A 27 5.00 55.89 19.08
C GLU A 27 5.60 55.67 17.69
N GLU A 28 5.36 54.50 17.10
CA GLU A 28 5.78 54.15 15.74
C GLU A 28 5.21 55.11 14.68
N LEU A 29 3.91 55.42 14.75
CA LEU A 29 3.26 56.38 13.86
C LEU A 29 3.86 57.77 13.99
N SER A 30 4.08 58.24 15.22
CA SER A 30 4.67 59.55 15.47
C SER A 30 6.11 59.65 14.97
N ALA A 31 6.90 58.59 15.15
CA ALA A 31 8.26 58.49 14.64
C ALA A 31 8.28 58.52 13.11
N GLN A 32 7.33 57.82 12.46
CA GLN A 32 7.19 57.82 11.00
C GLN A 32 6.79 59.20 10.44
N ILE A 33 5.84 59.89 11.08
CA ILE A 33 5.45 61.27 10.69
C ILE A 33 6.61 62.26 10.90
N ALA A 34 7.36 62.11 11.98
CA ALA A 34 8.54 62.94 12.24
C ALA A 34 9.63 62.69 11.19
N LEU A 35 9.87 61.42 10.84
CA LEU A 35 10.78 61.03 9.77
C LEU A 35 10.36 61.64 8.42
N GLU A 36 9.08 61.60 8.09
CA GLU A 36 8.54 62.16 6.84
C GLU A 36 8.72 63.69 6.76
N LYS A 37 8.51 64.39 7.87
CA LYS A 37 8.78 65.84 7.99
C LYS A 37 10.26 66.17 7.80
N VAL A 38 11.16 65.36 8.37
CA VAL A 38 12.62 65.53 8.23
C VAL A 38 13.09 65.24 6.80
N LEU A 39 12.50 64.24 6.15
CA LEU A 39 12.80 63.88 4.76
C LEU A 39 12.15 64.84 3.74
N GLY A 40 11.41 65.85 4.19
CA GLY A 40 10.86 66.93 3.36
C GLY A 40 9.95 66.43 2.24
N GLY A 41 9.21 65.35 2.47
CA GLY A 41 8.35 64.71 1.46
C GLY A 41 9.11 64.09 0.28
N LYS A 42 10.45 63.96 0.34
CA LYS A 42 11.27 63.34 -0.72
C LYS A 42 11.37 61.82 -0.60
N ALA A 43 10.86 61.24 0.49
CA ALA A 43 10.63 59.81 0.56
C ALA A 43 9.50 59.50 -0.42
N LYS A 44 9.83 58.98 -1.61
CA LYS A 44 8.83 58.35 -2.46
C LYS A 44 8.23 57.21 -1.63
N LEU A 45 7.03 57.42 -1.09
CA LEU A 45 6.19 56.33 -0.58
C LEU A 45 6.20 55.28 -1.69
N GLY A 46 6.76 54.08 -1.43
CA GLY A 46 7.08 53.10 -2.46
C GLY A 46 5.89 52.61 -3.30
N PHE A 47 4.69 53.08 -2.96
CA PHE A 47 3.46 52.89 -3.71
C PHE A 47 3.03 54.22 -4.31
N ASP A 48 3.52 54.50 -5.51
CA ASP A 48 2.92 55.50 -6.37
C ASP A 48 1.78 54.85 -7.16
N ILE A 49 0.68 55.57 -7.34
CA ILE A 49 -0.48 55.04 -8.05
C ILE A 49 -0.25 55.33 -9.55
N PRO A 50 -0.40 54.32 -10.43
CA PRO A 50 -0.27 54.56 -11.87
C PRO A 50 -1.23 55.65 -12.35
N GLU A 51 -0.75 56.48 -13.27
CA GLU A 51 -1.55 57.51 -13.92
C GLU A 51 -2.82 56.89 -14.53
N GLY A 52 -3.98 57.49 -14.25
CA GLY A 52 -5.28 56.99 -14.71
C GLY A 52 -5.77 55.69 -14.04
N TYR A 53 -5.17 55.25 -12.92
CA TYR A 53 -5.62 54.04 -12.20
C TYR A 53 -7.10 54.11 -11.82
N PHE A 54 -7.53 55.20 -11.18
CA PHE A 54 -8.93 55.35 -10.74
C PHE A 54 -9.88 55.66 -11.90
N GLU A 55 -9.41 56.39 -12.91
CA GLU A 55 -10.18 56.69 -14.13
C GLU A 55 -10.51 55.43 -14.92
N SER A 56 -9.54 54.51 -15.04
CA SER A 56 -9.74 53.21 -15.67
C SER A 56 -10.40 52.18 -14.75
N PHE A 57 -10.41 52.39 -13.44
CA PHE A 57 -10.94 51.44 -12.46
C PHE A 57 -12.43 51.18 -12.67
N GLU A 58 -13.24 52.22 -12.89
CA GLU A 58 -14.67 52.08 -13.12
C GLU A 58 -14.97 51.32 -14.43
N GLY A 59 -14.23 51.64 -15.49
CA GLY A 59 -14.29 50.91 -16.76
C GLY A 59 -13.88 49.43 -16.62
N ARG A 60 -12.85 49.14 -15.81
CA ARG A 60 -12.41 47.77 -15.52
C ARG A 60 -13.45 47.03 -14.69
N MET A 61 -14.03 47.66 -13.68
CA MET A 61 -15.02 47.03 -12.80
C MET A 61 -16.32 46.71 -13.56
N SER A 62 -16.81 47.64 -14.37
CA SER A 62 -17.98 47.41 -15.23
C SER A 62 -17.72 46.32 -16.29
N THR A 63 -16.52 46.26 -16.85
CA THR A 63 -16.12 45.20 -17.79
C THR A 63 -15.99 43.83 -17.10
N LEU A 64 -15.41 43.75 -15.89
CA LEU A 64 -15.32 42.49 -15.14
C LEU A 64 -16.70 41.97 -14.72
N SER A 65 -17.58 42.88 -14.29
CA SER A 65 -18.97 42.56 -13.94
C SER A 65 -19.73 42.06 -15.16
N ARG A 66 -19.60 42.76 -16.30
CA ARG A 66 -20.19 42.35 -17.58
C ARG A 66 -19.60 41.04 -18.08
N LYS A 67 -18.29 40.82 -17.95
CA LYS A 67 -17.62 39.55 -18.32
C LYS A 67 -18.14 38.40 -17.47
N ARG A 68 -18.40 38.57 -16.17
CA ARG A 68 -19.09 37.53 -15.35
C ARG A 68 -20.52 37.26 -15.82
N ILE A 69 -21.24 38.28 -16.27
CA ILE A 69 -22.63 38.17 -16.73
C ILE A 69 -22.76 37.64 -18.16
N LEU A 70 -21.74 37.83 -19.01
CA LEU A 70 -21.70 37.33 -20.40
C LEU A 70 -20.93 36.00 -20.56
N ASN A 71 -20.02 35.69 -19.63
CA ASN A 71 -19.27 34.42 -19.56
C ASN A 71 -20.00 33.37 -18.69
N ASN A 72 -21.32 33.48 -18.61
CA ASN A 72 -22.24 32.41 -18.23
C ASN A 72 -22.48 31.40 -19.38
N ASN A 73 -21.91 31.65 -20.57
CA ASN A 73 -21.50 30.58 -21.48
C ASN A 73 -20.11 30.09 -21.08
N THR A 74 -20.01 29.46 -19.92
CA THR A 74 -18.83 28.70 -19.55
C THR A 74 -18.79 27.45 -20.40
N GLU A 75 -17.72 27.25 -21.17
CA GLU A 75 -17.17 25.90 -21.24
C GLU A 75 -17.03 25.44 -19.79
N ASN A 76 -17.90 24.51 -19.43
CA ASN A 76 -18.15 24.12 -18.05
C ASN A 76 -16.87 23.52 -17.47
N THR A 77 -16.01 24.32 -16.83
CA THR A 77 -15.08 23.77 -15.86
C THR A 77 -15.94 23.29 -14.70
N LYS A 78 -16.29 22.01 -14.78
CA LYS A 78 -17.13 21.28 -13.83
C LYS A 78 -16.43 21.31 -12.49
N VAL A 79 -16.72 22.32 -11.67
CA VAL A 79 -16.28 22.37 -10.28
C VAL A 79 -17.15 21.40 -9.48
N ILE A 80 -16.59 20.24 -9.18
CA ILE A 80 -17.28 19.20 -8.41
C ILE A 80 -17.03 19.47 -6.93
N LYS A 81 -18.10 19.60 -6.15
CA LYS A 81 -18.00 19.74 -4.69
C LYS A 81 -17.61 18.38 -4.09
N LEU A 82 -16.48 18.33 -3.38
CA LEU A 82 -15.92 17.13 -2.74
C LEU A 82 -16.51 16.91 -1.34
N ASN A 83 -17.80 16.63 -1.24
CA ASN A 83 -18.50 16.45 0.05
C ASN A 83 -19.17 15.08 0.22
N SER A 84 -18.76 14.08 -0.54
CA SER A 84 -19.37 12.75 -0.56
C SER A 84 -18.77 11.81 0.49
N LYS A 85 -18.92 12.14 1.79
CA LYS A 85 -18.60 11.20 2.90
C LYS A 85 -19.30 9.84 2.69
N LYS A 86 -20.48 9.82 2.07
CA LYS A 86 -21.23 8.60 1.72
C LYS A 86 -20.45 7.63 0.82
N TRP A 87 -19.59 8.11 -0.06
CA TRP A 87 -18.77 7.27 -0.93
C TRP A 87 -17.67 6.53 -0.15
N LEU A 88 -17.14 7.15 0.93
CA LEU A 88 -16.18 6.49 1.81
C LEU A 88 -16.81 5.32 2.57
N TRP A 89 -18.07 5.46 3.01
CA TRP A 89 -18.80 4.36 3.65
C TRP A 89 -19.07 3.21 2.66
N THR A 90 -19.42 3.52 1.40
CA THR A 90 -19.59 2.49 0.37
C THR A 90 -18.27 1.81 0.02
N ALA A 91 -17.18 2.57 -0.07
CA ALA A 91 -15.85 2.01 -0.33
C ALA A 91 -15.37 1.11 0.82
N ALA A 92 -15.61 1.51 2.07
CA ALA A 92 -15.29 0.70 3.24
C ALA A 92 -16.07 -0.63 3.28
N SER A 93 -17.35 -0.63 2.89
CA SER A 93 -18.16 -1.85 2.79
C SER A 93 -17.62 -2.81 1.72
N ILE A 94 -17.27 -2.30 0.53
CA ILE A 94 -16.67 -3.09 -0.55
C ILE A 94 -15.32 -3.66 -0.09
N ALA A 95 -14.49 -2.87 0.60
CA ALA A 95 -13.21 -3.35 1.13
C ALA A 95 -13.38 -4.45 2.20
N ALA A 96 -14.38 -4.34 3.08
CA ALA A 96 -14.67 -5.38 4.07
C ALA A 96 -15.10 -6.70 3.40
N ILE A 97 -15.95 -6.63 2.36
CA ILE A 97 -16.33 -7.81 1.57
C ILE A 97 -15.11 -8.40 0.86
N ALA A 98 -14.24 -7.58 0.28
CA ALA A 98 -13.00 -8.04 -0.33
C ALA A 98 -12.08 -8.73 0.68
N LEU A 99 -11.93 -8.21 1.91
CA LEU A 99 -11.16 -8.86 2.96
C LEU A 99 -11.75 -10.20 3.40
N VAL A 100 -13.08 -10.29 3.49
CA VAL A 100 -13.75 -11.57 3.77
C VAL A 100 -13.51 -12.56 2.63
N ILE A 101 -13.62 -12.13 1.37
CA ILE A 101 -13.32 -12.98 0.21
C ILE A 101 -11.86 -13.44 0.25
N ILE A 102 -10.89 -12.54 0.44
CA ILE A 102 -9.47 -12.87 0.54
C ILE A 102 -9.19 -13.84 1.71
N SER A 103 -9.88 -13.67 2.84
CA SER A 103 -9.71 -14.52 4.02
C SER A 103 -10.36 -15.90 3.88
N VAL A 104 -11.43 -16.01 3.09
CA VAL A 104 -12.17 -17.26 2.90
C VAL A 104 -11.69 -18.01 1.67
N PHE A 105 -11.16 -17.32 0.66
CA PHE A 105 -10.53 -17.96 -0.48
C PHE A 105 -9.16 -18.49 -0.06
N PRO A 106 -8.92 -19.81 -0.07
CA PRO A 106 -7.57 -20.32 0.03
C PRO A 106 -6.86 -19.92 -1.27
N TRP A 107 -6.15 -18.79 -1.23
CA TRP A 107 -5.17 -18.46 -2.26
C TRP A 107 -4.08 -19.52 -2.18
N SER A 108 -4.34 -20.64 -2.86
CA SER A 108 -3.53 -21.83 -2.84
C SER A 108 -2.17 -21.50 -3.45
N THR A 109 -1.19 -21.31 -2.59
CA THR A 109 0.19 -21.60 -2.93
C THR A 109 0.27 -23.11 -2.87
N ALA A 110 -0.05 -23.77 -3.98
CA ALA A 110 0.22 -25.19 -4.12
C ALA A 110 1.73 -25.34 -4.00
N GLU A 111 2.20 -25.75 -2.83
CA GLU A 111 3.56 -26.25 -2.70
C GLU A 111 3.67 -27.44 -3.65
N SER A 112 4.69 -27.43 -4.51
CA SER A 112 4.95 -28.54 -5.40
C SER A 112 5.18 -29.79 -4.55
N PRO A 113 4.54 -30.94 -4.85
CA PRO A 113 4.81 -32.17 -4.12
C PRO A 113 6.31 -32.45 -4.19
N THR A 114 6.93 -32.58 -3.02
CA THR A 114 8.34 -32.94 -2.88
C THR A 114 8.41 -34.39 -2.41
N PHE A 115 9.54 -35.07 -2.61
CA PHE A 115 9.70 -36.45 -2.14
C PHE A 115 9.60 -36.55 -0.62
N ASP A 116 9.93 -35.48 0.12
CA ASP A 116 9.82 -35.42 1.58
C ASP A 116 8.37 -35.49 2.09
N SER A 117 7.40 -35.11 1.26
CA SER A 117 5.97 -35.21 1.60
C SER A 117 5.36 -36.57 1.27
N LEU A 118 6.12 -37.50 0.69
CA LEU A 118 5.63 -38.80 0.28
C LEU A 118 5.67 -39.77 1.47
N GLU A 119 4.50 -40.24 1.89
CA GLU A 119 4.42 -41.24 2.97
C GLU A 119 4.66 -42.66 2.42
N ILE A 120 5.28 -43.54 3.22
CA ILE A 120 5.51 -44.94 2.83
C ILE A 120 4.20 -45.64 2.46
N ALA A 121 3.11 -45.35 3.17
CA ALA A 121 1.79 -45.92 2.87
C ALA A 121 1.26 -45.50 1.48
N GLU A 122 1.62 -44.30 1.00
CA GLU A 122 1.26 -43.86 -0.37
C GLU A 122 2.11 -44.58 -1.42
N ILE A 123 3.39 -44.82 -1.14
CA ILE A 123 4.27 -45.62 -2.00
C ILE A 123 3.76 -47.05 -2.10
N GLU A 124 3.43 -47.67 -0.97
CA GLU A 124 2.86 -49.03 -0.92
C GLU A 124 1.56 -49.10 -1.73
N ALA A 125 0.64 -48.16 -1.53
CA ALA A 125 -0.61 -48.11 -2.27
C ALA A 125 -0.39 -47.92 -3.79
N TYR A 126 0.60 -47.13 -4.19
CA TYR A 126 0.94 -46.95 -5.60
C TYR A 126 1.53 -48.22 -6.23
N VAL A 127 2.43 -48.90 -5.53
CA VAL A 127 3.03 -50.17 -5.97
C VAL A 127 1.95 -51.25 -6.10
N GLU A 128 1.03 -51.33 -5.15
CA GLU A 128 -0.09 -52.28 -5.17
C GLU A 128 -1.13 -51.97 -6.26
N ASP A 129 -1.57 -50.71 -6.40
CA ASP A 129 -2.55 -50.30 -7.42
C ASP A 129 -2.04 -50.53 -8.85
N ARG A 130 -0.74 -50.35 -9.06
CA ARG A 130 -0.08 -50.50 -10.36
C ARG A 130 0.40 -51.92 -10.63
N ASP A 131 0.15 -52.87 -9.72
CA ASP A 131 0.62 -54.26 -9.76
C ASP A 131 2.12 -54.35 -10.09
N ILE A 132 2.90 -53.45 -9.48
CA ILE A 132 4.34 -53.38 -9.68
C ILE A 132 4.98 -54.46 -8.80
N ALA A 133 5.30 -55.60 -9.41
CA ALA A 133 6.06 -56.66 -8.76
C ALA A 133 7.48 -56.66 -9.33
N PHE A 134 8.46 -56.20 -8.54
CA PHE A 134 9.86 -56.34 -8.90
C PHE A 134 10.39 -57.69 -8.42
N SER A 135 11.14 -58.38 -9.27
CA SER A 135 11.92 -59.54 -8.82
C SER A 135 13.22 -59.10 -8.14
N ASP A 136 13.78 -59.94 -7.28
CA ASP A 136 15.05 -59.65 -6.59
C ASP A 136 16.18 -59.29 -7.57
N TYR A 137 16.21 -59.96 -8.73
CA TYR A 137 17.17 -59.68 -9.81
C TYR A 137 16.97 -58.31 -10.45
N GLU A 138 15.72 -57.87 -10.61
CA GLU A 138 15.39 -56.57 -11.20
C GLU A 138 15.69 -55.43 -10.22
N LEU A 139 15.40 -55.63 -8.93
CA LEU A 139 15.82 -54.69 -7.88
C LEU A 139 17.35 -54.59 -7.80
N GLY A 140 18.06 -55.71 -7.98
CA GLY A 140 19.51 -55.75 -8.05
C GLY A 140 20.09 -54.96 -9.24
N ASP A 141 19.50 -55.08 -10.43
CA ASP A 141 19.93 -54.32 -11.62
C ASP A 141 19.67 -52.81 -11.48
N MET A 142 18.64 -52.44 -10.70
CA MET A 142 18.33 -51.05 -10.38
C MET A 142 19.25 -50.45 -9.29
N LEU A 143 19.90 -51.29 -8.48
CA LEU A 143 20.84 -50.87 -7.43
C LEU A 143 22.22 -50.61 -8.03
N THR A 144 22.38 -49.45 -8.68
CA THR A 144 23.66 -49.02 -9.24
C THR A 144 24.69 -48.73 -8.15
N ASP A 145 25.99 -48.79 -8.49
CA ASP A 145 27.09 -48.50 -7.56
C ASP A 145 26.90 -47.14 -6.85
N ASP A 146 26.49 -46.10 -7.59
CA ASP A 146 26.22 -44.76 -7.05
C ASP A 146 25.05 -44.77 -6.04
N ALA A 147 24.00 -45.56 -6.31
CA ALA A 147 22.86 -45.69 -5.41
C ALA A 147 23.23 -46.46 -4.14
N PHE A 148 24.07 -47.49 -4.29
CA PHE A 148 24.58 -48.28 -3.17
C PHE A 148 25.45 -47.45 -2.22
N GLU A 149 26.39 -46.66 -2.75
CA GLU A 149 27.24 -45.76 -1.94
C GLU A 149 26.40 -44.73 -1.14
N SER A 150 25.34 -44.19 -1.76
CA SER A 150 24.40 -43.28 -1.08
C SER A 150 23.66 -43.98 0.06
N LEU A 151 23.25 -45.23 -0.15
CA LEU A 151 22.51 -46.03 0.84
C LEU A 151 23.41 -46.42 2.02
N GLU A 152 24.66 -46.83 1.75
CA GLU A 152 25.67 -47.10 2.78
C GLU A 152 25.93 -45.86 3.65
N SER A 153 25.95 -44.67 3.05
CA SER A 153 26.20 -43.42 3.78
C SER A 153 25.07 -43.01 4.73
N THR A 154 23.85 -43.48 4.48
CA THR A 154 22.63 -43.08 5.21
C THR A 154 22.12 -44.17 6.16
N ALA A 155 22.37 -45.44 5.84
CA ALA A 155 21.99 -46.57 6.67
C ALA A 155 23.10 -46.89 7.68
N TYR A 156 22.97 -46.39 8.91
CA TYR A 156 23.79 -46.88 10.03
C TYR A 156 23.18 -48.19 10.55
N ILE A 157 23.87 -49.31 10.31
CA ILE A 157 23.51 -50.63 10.84
C ILE A 157 24.58 -51.02 11.86
N GLU A 158 24.17 -51.45 13.05
CA GLU A 158 25.12 -51.93 14.06
C GLU A 158 25.69 -53.30 13.68
N ASP A 159 27.01 -53.47 13.79
CA ASP A 159 27.72 -54.71 13.44
C ASP A 159 27.13 -55.95 14.11
N ALA A 160 26.66 -55.84 15.36
CA ALA A 160 26.07 -56.96 16.10
C ALA A 160 24.76 -57.45 15.48
N ALA A 161 23.91 -56.53 15.03
CA ALA A 161 22.64 -56.85 14.35
C ALA A 161 22.90 -57.46 12.96
N LEU A 162 23.95 -56.98 12.28
CA LEU A 162 24.35 -57.50 10.97
C LEU A 162 24.92 -58.93 11.09
N VAL A 163 25.74 -59.20 12.11
CA VAL A 163 26.24 -60.56 12.40
C VAL A 163 25.10 -61.51 12.76
N GLU A 164 24.16 -61.09 13.61
CA GLU A 164 22.99 -61.91 13.97
C GLU A 164 22.12 -62.24 12.75
N TYR A 165 21.90 -61.26 11.87
CA TYR A 165 21.16 -61.48 10.63
C TYR A 165 21.88 -62.48 9.72
N LEU A 166 23.20 -62.34 9.54
CA LEU A 166 23.97 -63.25 8.70
C LEU A 166 23.99 -64.66 9.29
N GLU A 167 24.22 -64.84 10.59
CA GLU A 167 24.22 -66.16 11.23
C GLU A 167 22.87 -66.87 11.11
N ASN A 168 21.76 -66.14 11.24
CA ASN A 168 20.41 -66.71 11.15
C ASN A 168 19.98 -67.07 9.72
N ASN A 169 20.62 -66.48 8.69
CA ASN A 169 20.24 -66.71 7.28
C ASN A 169 21.32 -67.47 6.48
N LEU A 170 22.53 -67.66 7.02
CA LEU A 170 23.66 -68.35 6.37
C LEU A 170 23.37 -69.81 5.96
N GLU A 171 22.35 -70.46 6.54
CA GLU A 171 21.94 -71.82 6.16
C GLU A 171 21.04 -71.86 4.92
N ASP A 172 20.38 -70.76 4.57
CA ASP A 172 19.59 -70.64 3.35
C ASP A 172 20.54 -70.25 2.20
N GLY A 173 20.81 -71.18 1.29
CA GLY A 173 21.78 -71.01 0.19
C GLY A 173 21.42 -69.92 -0.84
N SER A 174 20.50 -69.02 -0.50
CA SER A 174 20.06 -67.85 -1.26
C SER A 174 21.03 -66.67 -1.19
N ILE A 175 21.97 -66.65 -0.24
CA ILE A 175 22.95 -65.56 -0.08
C ILE A 175 24.21 -65.73 -0.96
N PHE A 176 24.35 -66.86 -1.67
CA PHE A 176 25.43 -67.03 -2.65
C PHE A 176 25.02 -66.37 -3.98
N ILE A 177 25.43 -65.12 -4.15
CA ILE A 177 25.34 -64.41 -5.43
C ILE A 177 26.48 -64.94 -6.32
N GLU A 178 26.15 -65.52 -7.49
CA GLU A 178 27.13 -65.89 -8.53
C GLU A 178 27.45 -64.68 -9.43
#